data_AF-A0A8T5B7G3-F1
#
_entry.id   AF-A0A8T5B7G3-F1
#
_cell.length_a   1.000
_cell.length_b   1.000
_cell.length_c   1.000
_cell.angle_alpha   90.00
_cell.angle_beta   90.00
_cell.angle_gamma   90.00
#
_symmetry.space_group_name_H-M   'P 1'
#
loop_
_entity.id
_entity.type
_entity.pdbx_description
1 polymer ?
#
loop_
_entity_poly.entity_id
_entity_poly.type
_entity_poly.pdbx_seq_one_letter_code
_entity_poly.pdbx_strand_id
1 'polypeptide(L)' 'MSIEVALKAAELDIDLRERARKIGIGEPSLLDAIVLATAMVLDASLITEDEHLKGRPDVIWIGGG' A
#
# COMPACT_ATOMS: atom_id res chain seq x y z
N MET A 1 -6.89 -6.72 -13.52
CA MET A 1 -6.29 -7.24 -12.28
C MET A 1 -5.99 -8.72 -12.49
N SER A 2 -4.73 -9.15 -12.38
CA SER A 2 -4.37 -10.58 -12.44
C SER A 2 -4.74 -11.28 -11.13
N ILE A 3 -4.80 -12.62 -11.14
CA ILE A 3 -5.05 -13.41 -9.92
C ILE A 3 -3.99 -13.12 -8.86
N GLU A 4 -2.73 -13.00 -9.28
CA GLU A 4 -1.60 -12.68 -8.40
C GLU A 4 -1.77 -11.32 -7.71
N VAL A 5 -2.14 -10.28 -8.46
CA VAL A 5 -2.43 -8.95 -7.90
C VAL A 5 -3.61 -9.02 -6.92
N ALA A 6 -4.66 -9.79 -7.24
CA ALA A 6 -5.84 -9.89 -6.39
C ALA A 6 -5.53 -10.54 -5.03
N LEU A 7 -4.77 -11.65 -5.04
CA LEU A 7 -4.33 -12.32 -3.81
C LEU A 7 -3.42 -11.40 -3.00
N LYS A 8 -2.46 -10.76 -3.65
CA LYS A 8 -1.52 -9.85 -2.97
C LYS A 8 -2.20 -8.63 -2.39
N ALA A 9 -3.19 -8.07 -3.08
CA ALA A 9 -3.97 -6.94 -2.59
C ALA A 9 -4.79 -7.31 -1.36
N ALA A 10 -5.36 -8.52 -1.30
CA ALA A 10 -6.09 -8.98 -0.13
C ALA A 10 -5.19 -9.11 1.12
N GLU A 11 -3.99 -9.65 0.96
CA GLU A 11 -2.97 -9.69 2.04
C GLU A 11 -2.62 -8.28 2.52
N LEU A 12 -2.33 -7.38 1.58
CA LEU A 12 -1.91 -6.01 1.89
C LEU A 12 -3.03 -5.16 2.50
N ASP A 13 -4.29 -5.38 2.14
CA ASP A 13 -5.42 -4.65 2.75
C ASP A 13 -5.49 -4.92 4.26
N ILE A 14 -5.31 -6.18 4.67
CA ILE A 14 -5.28 -6.56 6.08
C ILE A 14 -4.09 -5.89 6.79
N ASP A 15 -2.89 -5.99 6.20
CA ASP A 15 -1.67 -5.42 6.78
C ASP A 15 -1.74 -3.89 6.91
N LEU A 16 -2.23 -3.19 5.88
CA LEU A 16 -2.36 -1.74 5.86
C LEU A 16 -3.39 -1.29 6.90
N ARG A 17 -4.53 -1.97 7.01
CA ARG A 17 -5.54 -1.69 8.04
C ARG A 17 -4.99 -1.91 9.45
N GLU A 18 -4.27 -3.01 9.69
CA GLU A 18 -3.61 -3.26 10.98
C GLU A 18 -2.61 -2.18 11.33
N ARG A 19 -1.79 -1.78 10.37
CA ARG A 19 -0.79 -0.74 10.56
C ARG A 19 -1.45 0.60 10.86
N ALA A 20 -2.45 1.00 10.08
CA ALA A 20 -3.20 2.24 10.26
C ALA A 20 -3.78 2.32 11.68
N ARG A 21 -4.40 1.23 12.16
CA ARG A 21 -4.88 1.12 13.55
C ARG A 21 -3.75 1.26 14.57
N LYS A 22 -2.60 0.63 14.35
CA LYS A 22 -1.44 0.68 15.28
C LYS A 22 -0.84 2.08 15.40
N ILE A 23 -0.84 2.86 14.31
CA ILE A 23 -0.24 4.21 14.28
C ILE A 23 -1.28 5.34 14.44
N GLY A 24 -2.57 4.99 14.56
CA GLY A 24 -3.64 5.94 14.86
C GLY A 24 -4.02 6.86 13.71
N ILE A 25 -3.85 6.44 12.45
CA ILE A 25 -4.31 7.17 11.27
C ILE A 25 -5.63 6.59 10.74
N GLY A 26 -6.23 7.24 9.73
CA GLY A 26 -7.42 6.76 9.05
C GLY A 26 -7.26 5.36 8.43
N GLU A 27 -8.37 4.67 8.15
CA GLU A 27 -8.28 3.39 7.44
C GLU A 27 -7.90 3.62 5.97
N PRO A 28 -6.99 2.81 5.42
CA PRO A 28 -6.73 2.79 4.00
C PRO A 28 -7.95 2.26 3.23
N SER A 29 -8.02 2.60 1.96
CA SER A 29 -8.93 1.99 1.01
C SER A 29 -8.36 0.67 0.45
N LEU A 30 -9.24 -0.19 -0.06
CA LEU A 30 -8.81 -1.37 -0.81
C LEU A 30 -7.99 -0.99 -2.06
N LEU A 31 -8.22 0.19 -2.62
CA LEU A 31 -7.47 0.66 -3.79
C LEU A 31 -5.99 0.85 -3.46
N ASP A 32 -5.66 1.31 -2.25
CA ASP A 32 -4.27 1.53 -1.82
C ASP A 32 -3.50 0.20 -1.79
N ALA A 33 -4.17 -0.86 -1.31
CA ALA A 33 -3.64 -2.22 -1.35
C ALA A 33 -3.49 -2.77 -2.79
N ILE A 34 -4.43 -2.48 -3.68
CA ILE A 34 -4.37 -2.91 -5.09
C ILE A 34 -3.22 -2.21 -5.82
N VAL A 35 -3.03 -0.91 -5.61
CA VAL A 35 -1.95 -0.13 -6.23
C VAL A 35 -0.60 -0.64 -5.75
N LEU A 36 -0.45 -0.84 -4.44
CA LEU A 36 0.76 -1.41 -3.85
C LEU A 36 1.03 -2.83 -4.37
N ALA A 37 0.03 -3.71 -4.39
CA ALA A 37 0.14 -5.05 -4.93
C ALA A 37 0.61 -5.05 -6.39
N THR A 38 0.06 -4.14 -7.20
CA THR A 38 0.42 -4.01 -8.60
C THR A 38 1.89 -3.63 -8.77
N ALA A 39 2.38 -2.66 -7.99
CA ALA A 39 3.78 -2.26 -8.02
C ALA A 39 4.72 -3.41 -7.60
N MET A 40 4.39 -4.13 -6.52
CA MET A 40 5.17 -5.27 -6.04
C MET A 40 5.23 -6.42 -7.05
N VAL A 41 4.10 -6.76 -7.69
CA VAL A 41 4.04 -7.85 -8.70
C VAL A 41 4.84 -7.49 -9.95
N LEU A 42 4.90 -6.20 -10.30
CA LEU A 42 5.67 -5.72 -11.45
C LEU A 42 7.14 -5.44 -11.13
N ASP A 43 7.59 -5.69 -9.89
CA ASP A 43 8.92 -5.32 -9.40
C ASP A 43 9.26 -3.84 -9.66
N ALA A 44 8.27 -2.97 -9.43
CA ALA A 44 8.35 -1.54 -9.67
C ALA A 44 8.32 -0.74 -8.37
N SER A 45 9.05 0.38 -8.33
CA SER A 45 8.95 1.34 -7.23
C SER A 45 7.61 2.10 -7.28
N LEU A 46 6.92 2.21 -6.15
CA LEU A 46 5.72 3.03 -6.03
C LEU A 46 6.07 4.43 -5.51
N ILE A 47 5.83 5.46 -6.32
CA ILE A 47 5.94 6.86 -5.90
C ILE A 47 4.54 7.36 -5.51
N THR A 48 4.39 7.89 -4.31
CA THR A 48 3.07 8.32 -3.81
C THR A 48 3.19 9.36 -2.69
N GLU A 49 2.13 10.14 -2.49
CA GLU A 49 1.95 11.00 -1.31
C GLU A 49 1.07 10.34 -0.24
N ASP A 50 0.51 9.17 -0.51
CA ASP A 50 -0.39 8.46 0.40
C ASP A 50 0.30 8.08 1.72
N GLU A 51 -0.19 8.65 2.82
CA GLU A 51 0.36 8.45 4.16
C GLU A 51 0.23 7.00 4.66
N HIS A 52 -0.75 6.23 4.18
CA HIS A 52 -0.89 4.82 4.54
C HIS A 52 0.31 3.98 4.08
N LEU A 53 1.01 4.44 3.04
CA LEU A 53 2.13 3.76 2.41
C LEU A 53 3.50 4.31 2.88
N LYS A 54 3.51 5.40 3.65
CA LYS A 54 4.73 6.03 4.17
C LYS A 54 5.61 5.03 4.94
N GLY A 55 6.92 5.06 4.70
CA GLY A 55 7.90 4.26 5.45
C GLY A 55 7.94 2.77 5.11
N ARG A 56 7.24 2.34 4.05
CA ARG A 56 7.45 1.01 3.46
C ARG A 56 8.74 1.02 2.61
N PRO A 57 9.53 -0.07 2.60
CA PRO A 57 10.80 -0.13 1.86
C PRO A 57 10.63 -0.07 0.34
N ASP A 58 9.48 -0.53 -0.16
CA ASP A 58 9.06 -0.60 -1.57
C ASP A 58 8.37 0.67 -2.08
N VAL A 59 8.30 1.71 -1.23
CA VAL A 59 7.57 2.95 -1.52
C VAL A 59 8.51 4.16 -1.40
N ILE A 60 8.55 4.96 -2.47
CA ILE A 60 9.14 6.30 -2.46
C ILE A 60 8.02 7.27 -2.08
N TRP A 61 7.89 7.56 -0.80
CA TRP A 61 6.91 8.51 -0.32
C TRP A 61 7.44 9.94 -0.51
N ILE A 62 6.68 10.76 -1.24
CA ILE A 62 7.04 12.16 -1.59
C ILE A 62 6.20 13.21 -0.85
N GLY A 63 5.32 12.77 0.07
CA GLY A 63 4.57 13.71 0.91
C GLY A 63 5.51 14.50 1.83
N GLY A 64 5.33 15.82 1.90
CA GLY A 64 6.24 16.68 2.66
C GLY A 64 6.31 18.09 2.10
N GLY A 65 5.20 18.80 2.21
CA GLY A 65 5.11 20.26 2.31
C GLY A 65 4.49 20.63 3.65
#